data_AF-A0A839HAJ6-F1
#
_entry.id   AF-A0A839HAJ6-F1
#
_cell.length_a   1.000
_cell.length_b   1.000
_cell.length_c   1.000
_cell.angle_alpha   90.00
_cell.angle_beta   90.00
_cell.angle_gamma   90.00
#
_symmetry.space_group_name_H-M   'P 1'
#
loop_
_entity.id
_entity.type
_entity.pdbx_description
1 polymer ?
#
loop_
_entity_poly.entity_id
_entity_poly.type
_entity_poly.pdbx_seq_one_letter_code
_entity_poly.pdbx_strand_id
1 'polypeptide(L)'
;MKKKTPVQMTDDLARFIKETREDVALPHESLYVDLLEQWKVLSRYQLEFADAQSKKLYNAYWNSMTRWYEVFDKEREDLLEPAAMTSLDLVDFYSGLISDLMDHVISLVPSYPHNNVIKLTDFRVLLSNELQKITQLNLGMQGPIDFAMIMDYWKLMGDAFDKEVS
;
A
#
# COMPACT_ATOMS: atom_id res chain seq x y z
N MET A 1 -13.25 13.60 12.30
CA MET A 1 -13.47 12.13 12.36
C MET A 1 -12.51 11.52 13.36
N LYS A 2 -12.89 10.44 14.06
CA LYS A 2 -11.92 9.66 14.85
C LYS A 2 -10.99 8.93 13.89
N LYS A 3 -9.67 8.98 14.14
CA LYS A 3 -8.67 8.26 13.33
C LYS A 3 -8.96 6.75 13.40
N LYS A 4 -9.16 6.10 12.25
CA LYS A 4 -9.38 4.64 12.20
C LYS A 4 -8.09 3.90 12.56
N THR A 5 -8.22 2.80 13.30
CA THR A 5 -7.09 1.92 13.57
C THR A 5 -6.73 1.10 12.33
N PRO A 6 -5.49 0.56 12.22
CA PRO A 6 -5.11 -0.36 11.14
C PRO A 6 -6.14 -1.46 10.90
N VAL A 7 -6.60 -2.11 11.98
CA VAL A 7 -7.62 -3.18 11.91
C VAL A 7 -8.94 -2.68 11.34
N GLN A 8 -9.43 -1.50 11.77
CA GLN A 8 -10.67 -0.94 11.24
C GLN A 8 -10.57 -0.61 9.74
N MET A 9 -9.42 -0.07 9.29
CA MET A 9 -9.20 0.19 7.86
C MET A 9 -9.15 -1.12 7.06
N THR A 10 -8.48 -2.16 7.58
CA THR A 10 -8.44 -3.50 6.97
C THR A 10 -9.84 -4.11 6.85
N ASP A 11 -10.65 -4.03 7.90
CA ASP A 11 -12.01 -4.60 7.91
C ASP A 11 -12.94 -3.86 6.94
N ASP A 12 -12.83 -2.54 6.85
CA ASP A 12 -13.63 -1.75 5.91
C ASP A 12 -13.21 -1.98 4.45
N LEU A 13 -11.90 -2.11 4.17
CA LEU A 13 -11.41 -2.50 2.85
C LEU A 13 -11.90 -3.90 2.46
N ALA A 14 -11.91 -4.85 3.39
CA ALA A 14 -12.47 -6.18 3.16
C ALA A 14 -13.98 -6.15 2.87
N ARG A 15 -14.72 -5.21 3.45
CA ARG A 15 -16.15 -5.01 3.14
C ARG A 15 -16.32 -4.45 1.73
N PHE A 16 -15.53 -3.44 1.36
CA PHE A 16 -15.55 -2.85 0.02
C PHE A 16 -15.32 -3.91 -1.06
N ILE A 17 -14.27 -4.74 -0.94
CA ILE A 17 -13.96 -5.81 -1.91
C ILE A 17 -15.12 -6.78 -2.11
N LYS A 18 -15.89 -7.08 -1.05
CA LYS A 18 -17.08 -7.94 -1.15
C LYS A 18 -18.24 -7.24 -1.86
N GLU A 19 -18.40 -5.94 -1.62
CA GLU A 19 -19.44 -5.12 -2.25
C GLU A 19 -19.15 -4.94 -3.75
N THR A 20 -17.88 -4.75 -4.13
CA THR A 20 -17.43 -4.57 -5.52
C THR A 20 -17.20 -5.87 -6.28
N ARG A 21 -17.30 -7.03 -5.60
CA ARG A 21 -17.03 -8.36 -6.15
C ARG A 21 -15.61 -8.54 -6.67
N GLU A 22 -14.66 -7.76 -6.17
CA GLU A 22 -13.24 -7.93 -6.44
C GLU A 22 -12.63 -9.14 -5.71
N ASP A 23 -13.41 -9.80 -4.85
CA ASP A 23 -13.00 -11.02 -4.15
C ASP A 23 -12.67 -12.20 -5.09
N VAL A 24 -13.04 -12.11 -6.37
CA VAL A 24 -12.71 -13.10 -7.41
C VAL A 24 -11.48 -12.75 -8.23
N ALA A 25 -10.87 -11.57 -8.02
CA ALA A 25 -9.67 -11.15 -8.74
C ALA A 25 -8.52 -12.12 -8.47
N LEU A 26 -7.73 -12.43 -9.51
CA LEU A 26 -6.49 -13.18 -9.32
C LEU A 26 -5.44 -12.29 -8.63
N PRO A 27 -4.39 -12.88 -8.04
CA PRO A 27 -3.31 -12.10 -7.43
C PRO A 27 -2.80 -11.03 -8.40
N HIS A 28 -2.61 -9.81 -7.90
CA HIS A 28 -2.10 -8.67 -8.68
C HIS A 28 -3.04 -8.13 -9.75
N GLU A 29 -4.31 -8.53 -9.80
CA GLU A 29 -5.29 -7.92 -10.71
C GLU A 29 -6.05 -6.75 -10.08
N SER A 30 -6.12 -6.68 -8.75
CA SER A 30 -6.81 -5.61 -8.01
C SER A 30 -5.87 -4.99 -6.98
N LEU A 31 -5.74 -3.65 -7.06
CA LEU A 31 -5.06 -2.87 -6.03
C LEU A 31 -5.62 -3.16 -4.63
N TYR A 32 -6.95 -3.18 -4.51
CA TYR A 32 -7.63 -3.28 -3.22
C TYR A 32 -7.42 -4.66 -2.60
N VAL A 33 -7.44 -5.72 -3.40
CA VAL A 33 -7.15 -7.08 -2.94
C VAL A 33 -5.71 -7.19 -2.44
N ASP A 34 -4.74 -6.74 -3.23
CA ASP A 34 -3.34 -6.81 -2.83
C ASP A 34 -3.06 -5.94 -1.58
N LEU A 35 -3.66 -4.75 -1.48
CA LEU A 35 -3.59 -3.91 -0.28
C LEU A 35 -4.23 -4.58 0.94
N LEU A 36 -5.36 -5.28 0.76
CA LEU A 36 -5.99 -6.01 1.85
C LEU A 36 -5.06 -7.13 2.37
N GLU A 37 -4.42 -7.87 1.48
CA GLU A 37 -3.46 -8.91 1.86
C GLU A 37 -2.28 -8.33 2.63
N GLN A 38 -1.66 -7.28 2.10
CA GLN A 38 -0.60 -6.54 2.76
C GLN A 38 -1.04 -6.04 4.15
N TRP A 39 -2.21 -5.39 4.24
CA TRP A 39 -2.69 -4.81 5.50
C TRP A 39 -3.02 -5.88 6.54
N LYS A 40 -3.53 -7.05 6.13
CA LYS A 40 -3.73 -8.19 7.04
C LYS A 40 -2.42 -8.69 7.64
N VAL A 41 -1.34 -8.67 6.86
CA VAL A 41 -0.01 -9.08 7.33
C VAL A 41 0.56 -8.02 8.27
N LEU A 42 0.61 -6.75 7.83
CA LEU A 42 1.27 -5.67 8.56
C LEU A 42 0.52 -5.25 9.83
N SER A 43 -0.82 -5.36 9.86
CA SER A 43 -1.63 -4.95 11.02
C SER A 43 -1.46 -5.87 12.22
N ARG A 44 -1.02 -7.11 11.99
CA ARG A 44 -0.77 -8.13 13.03
C ARG A 44 0.62 -7.99 13.67
N TYR A 45 1.45 -7.07 13.19
CA TYR A 45 2.79 -6.87 13.71
C TYR A 45 2.76 -6.46 15.19
N GLN A 46 3.52 -7.18 16.03
CA GLN A 46 3.59 -6.92 17.47
C GLN A 46 4.61 -5.83 17.78
N LEU A 47 4.13 -4.58 17.84
CA LEU A 47 4.96 -3.39 18.05
C LEU A 47 5.70 -3.36 19.40
N GLU A 48 5.21 -4.08 20.42
CA GLU A 48 5.78 -4.10 21.77
C GLU A 48 7.27 -4.48 21.77
N PHE A 49 7.62 -5.50 20.99
CA PHE A 49 8.97 -6.08 20.90
C PHE A 49 9.84 -5.48 19.79
N ALA A 50 9.33 -4.48 19.08
CA ALA A 50 10.01 -3.87 17.95
C ALA A 50 11.12 -2.92 18.41
N ASP A 51 12.23 -2.88 17.65
CA ASP A 51 13.28 -1.89 17.85
C ASP A 51 12.82 -0.49 17.42
N ALA A 52 13.62 0.53 17.75
CA ALA A 52 13.26 1.93 17.52
C ALA A 52 13.00 2.24 16.04
N GLN A 53 13.78 1.67 15.12
CA GLN A 53 13.64 1.94 13.69
C GLN A 53 12.43 1.21 13.09
N SER A 54 12.15 -0.03 13.53
CA SER A 54 10.92 -0.75 13.18
C SER A 54 9.68 0.00 13.68
N LYS A 55 9.74 0.58 14.89
CA LYS A 55 8.66 1.40 15.44
C LYS A 55 8.41 2.67 14.63
N LYS A 56 9.48 3.39 14.25
CA LYS A 56 9.37 4.58 13.39
C LYS A 56 8.75 4.23 12.04
N LEU A 57 9.27 3.19 11.37
CA LEU A 57 8.78 2.78 10.07
C LEU A 57 7.32 2.29 10.11
N TYR A 58 6.94 1.54 11.15
CA TYR A 58 5.56 1.13 11.39
C TYR A 58 4.62 2.33 11.51
N ASN A 59 5.01 3.33 12.31
CA ASN A 59 4.21 4.54 12.50
C ASN A 59 4.13 5.37 11.21
N ALA A 60 5.24 5.51 10.48
CA ALA A 60 5.29 6.22 9.21
C ALA A 60 4.32 5.58 8.20
N TYR A 61 4.40 4.25 8.05
CA TYR A 61 3.53 3.47 7.18
C TYR A 61 2.05 3.61 7.56
N TRP A 62 1.67 3.38 8.83
CA TRP A 62 0.24 3.45 9.19
C TRP A 62 -0.32 4.86 9.20
N ASN A 63 0.53 5.88 9.41
CA ASN A 63 0.13 7.28 9.24
C ASN A 63 -0.14 7.62 7.78
N SER A 64 0.70 7.17 6.84
CA SER A 64 0.44 7.36 5.41
C SER A 64 -0.80 6.58 4.96
N MET A 65 -0.96 5.32 5.41
CA MET A 65 -2.15 4.52 5.10
C MET A 65 -3.44 5.11 5.66
N THR A 66 -3.39 5.78 6.81
CA THR A 66 -4.56 6.54 7.31
C THR A 66 -4.97 7.62 6.32
N ARG A 67 -4.00 8.38 5.80
CA ARG A 67 -4.28 9.46 4.83
C ARG A 67 -4.78 8.90 3.51
N TRP A 68 -4.15 7.83 3.03
CA TRP A 68 -4.60 7.12 1.83
C TRP A 68 -6.04 6.64 2.00
N TYR A 69 -6.35 6.05 3.16
CA TYR A 69 -7.70 5.60 3.48
C TYR A 69 -8.72 6.75 3.50
N GLU A 70 -8.33 7.94 3.99
CA GLU A 70 -9.20 9.12 3.96
C GLU A 70 -9.49 9.63 2.54
N VAL A 71 -8.60 9.39 1.58
CA VAL A 71 -8.86 9.65 0.15
C VAL A 71 -9.77 8.56 -0.40
N PHE A 72 -9.41 7.29 -0.21
CA PHE A 72 -10.20 6.14 -0.61
C PHE A 72 -11.67 6.22 -0.15
N ASP A 73 -11.92 6.57 1.12
CA ASP A 73 -13.26 6.65 1.70
C ASP A 73 -14.10 7.78 1.07
N LYS A 74 -13.47 8.82 0.53
CA LYS A 74 -14.16 9.92 -0.18
C LYS A 74 -14.47 9.55 -1.63
N GLU A 75 -13.52 8.92 -2.32
CA GLU A 75 -13.64 8.50 -3.72
C GLU A 75 -14.41 7.18 -3.88
N ARG A 76 -14.84 6.57 -2.76
CA ARG A 76 -15.45 5.23 -2.73
C ARG A 76 -16.69 5.09 -3.62
N GLU A 77 -17.51 6.14 -3.72
CA GLU A 77 -18.70 6.10 -4.57
C GLU A 77 -18.31 6.07 -6.06
N ASP A 78 -17.31 6.86 -6.46
CA ASP A 78 -16.83 6.90 -7.84
C ASP A 78 -16.09 5.60 -8.25
N LEU A 79 -15.49 4.91 -7.28
CA LEU A 79 -14.88 3.60 -7.49
C LEU A 79 -15.88 2.48 -7.85
N LEU A 80 -17.17 2.67 -7.54
CA LEU A 80 -18.22 1.72 -7.91
C LEU A 80 -18.64 1.85 -9.38
N GLU A 81 -18.26 2.94 -10.05
CA GLU A 81 -18.58 3.23 -11.44
C GLU A 81 -17.32 3.12 -12.32
N PRO A 82 -16.90 1.90 -12.71
CA PRO A 82 -15.64 1.72 -13.43
C PRO A 82 -15.67 2.42 -14.78
N ALA A 83 -14.79 3.42 -14.93
CA ALA A 83 -14.50 4.05 -16.21
C ALA A 83 -13.35 3.29 -16.90
N ALA A 84 -13.49 3.03 -18.20
CA ALA A 84 -12.37 2.48 -18.98
C ALA A 84 -11.30 3.56 -19.20
N MET A 85 -10.02 3.20 -19.05
CA MET A 85 -8.94 4.08 -19.47
C MET A 85 -8.93 4.17 -21.00
N THR A 86 -9.01 5.39 -21.52
CA THR A 86 -9.31 5.64 -22.94
C THR A 86 -8.09 5.58 -23.86
N SER A 87 -6.87 5.52 -23.31
CA SER A 87 -5.62 5.57 -24.09
C SER A 87 -4.51 4.71 -23.50
N LEU A 88 -3.86 3.91 -24.34
CA LEU A 88 -2.67 3.12 -23.99
C LEU A 88 -1.48 4.03 -23.64
N ASP A 89 -1.31 5.15 -24.34
CA ASP A 89 -0.22 6.10 -24.05
C ASP A 89 -0.32 6.69 -22.64
N LEU A 90 -1.56 6.88 -22.13
CA LEU A 90 -1.79 7.34 -20.77
C LEU A 90 -1.44 6.25 -19.76
N VAL A 91 -1.82 4.99 -20.04
CA VAL A 91 -1.45 3.84 -19.20
C VAL A 91 0.07 3.73 -19.07
N ASP A 92 0.81 3.82 -20.18
CA ASP A 92 2.26 3.73 -20.19
C ASP A 92 2.92 4.90 -19.41
N PHE A 93 2.40 6.12 -19.59
CA PHE A 93 2.89 7.29 -18.85
C PHE A 93 2.70 7.14 -17.34
N TYR A 94 1.48 6.78 -16.89
CA TYR A 94 1.22 6.59 -15.47
C TYR A 94 1.98 5.40 -14.89
N SER A 95 2.16 4.32 -15.67
CA SER A 95 2.95 3.16 -15.26
C SER A 95 4.41 3.54 -15.01
N GLY A 96 5.00 4.38 -15.87
CA GLY A 96 6.34 4.92 -15.67
C GLY A 96 6.46 5.72 -14.38
N LEU A 97 5.53 6.65 -14.14
CA LEU A 97 5.51 7.44 -12.90
C LEU A 97 5.34 6.58 -11.64
N ILE A 98 4.47 5.57 -11.70
CA ILE A 98 4.26 4.63 -10.60
C ILE A 98 5.55 3.84 -10.34
N SER A 99 6.25 3.39 -11.38
CA SER A 99 7.54 2.69 -11.23
C SER A 99 8.58 3.57 -10.54
N ASP A 100 8.70 4.84 -10.92
CA ASP A 100 9.64 5.77 -10.28
C ASP A 100 9.30 5.98 -8.79
N LEU A 101 8.01 6.07 -8.46
CA LEU A 101 7.55 6.18 -7.07
C LEU A 101 7.80 4.90 -6.27
N MET A 102 7.59 3.73 -6.89
CA MET A 102 7.89 2.43 -6.29
C MET A 102 9.38 2.33 -5.94
N ASP A 103 10.26 2.62 -6.90
CA ASP A 103 11.71 2.56 -6.73
C ASP A 103 12.19 3.53 -5.64
N HIS A 104 11.65 4.75 -5.63
CA HIS A 104 11.93 5.73 -4.57
C HIS A 104 11.57 5.18 -3.19
N VAL A 105 10.32 4.73 -3.00
CA VAL A 105 9.85 4.21 -1.70
C VAL A 105 10.66 3.00 -1.24
N ILE A 106 10.95 2.06 -2.15
CA ILE A 106 11.74 0.87 -1.85
C ILE A 106 13.15 1.27 -1.41
N SER A 107 13.76 2.27 -2.04
CA SER A 107 15.10 2.76 -1.68
C SER A 107 15.16 3.38 -0.27
N LEU A 108 14.03 3.88 0.23
CA LEU A 108 13.92 4.47 1.56
C LEU A 108 13.68 3.43 2.68
N VAL A 109 13.30 2.19 2.34
CA VAL A 109 13.13 1.14 3.34
C VAL A 109 14.50 0.77 3.90
N PRO A 110 14.75 0.94 5.21
CA PRO A 110 16.07 0.67 5.76
C PRO A 110 16.49 -0.79 5.56
N SER A 111 17.75 -0.98 5.18
CA SER A 111 18.36 -2.30 5.13
C SER A 111 18.26 -2.99 6.49
N TYR A 112 17.84 -4.25 6.51
CA TYR A 112 17.88 -5.05 7.73
C TYR A 112 19.32 -5.41 8.07
N PRO A 113 19.71 -5.44 9.36
CA PRO A 113 21.05 -5.87 9.73
C PRO A 113 21.27 -7.32 9.30
N HIS A 114 22.19 -7.54 8.35
CA HIS A 114 22.64 -8.86 7.89
C HIS A 114 23.47 -9.57 8.97
N ASN A 115 22.88 -9.85 10.13
CA ASN A 115 23.35 -10.96 10.94
C ASN A 115 22.70 -12.23 10.37
N ASN A 116 23.41 -13.37 10.42
CA ASN A 116 23.03 -14.66 9.82
C ASN A 116 21.64 -15.23 10.20
N VAL A 117 20.83 -14.49 10.97
CA VAL A 117 19.46 -14.84 11.38
C VAL A 117 18.54 -13.68 11.02
N ILE A 118 17.67 -13.90 10.02
CA ILE A 118 16.56 -12.99 9.71
C ILE A 118 15.59 -13.04 10.90
N LYS A 119 15.45 -11.92 11.61
CA LYS A 119 14.41 -11.79 12.64
C LYS A 119 13.08 -11.56 11.94
N LEU A 120 12.22 -12.58 11.96
CA LEU A 120 10.83 -12.47 11.47
C LEU A 120 9.99 -11.47 12.28
N THR A 121 10.49 -11.00 13.42
CA THR A 121 9.92 -9.91 14.22
C THR A 121 10.35 -8.51 13.75
N ASP A 122 11.11 -8.39 12.66
CA ASP A 122 11.55 -7.11 12.11
C ASP A 122 10.52 -6.53 11.14
N PHE A 123 10.04 -5.30 11.40
CA PHE A 123 9.05 -4.67 10.54
C PHE A 123 9.61 -4.30 9.17
N ARG A 124 10.92 -3.98 9.07
CA ARG A 124 11.57 -3.63 7.79
C ARG A 124 11.49 -4.79 6.80
N VAL A 125 11.77 -6.00 7.28
CA VAL A 125 11.71 -7.23 6.47
C VAL A 125 10.27 -7.49 6.02
N LEU A 126 9.31 -7.40 6.95
CA LEU A 126 7.91 -7.63 6.65
C LEU A 126 7.39 -6.61 5.63
N LEU A 127 7.63 -5.33 5.86
CA LEU A 127 7.22 -4.26 4.96
C LEU A 127 7.88 -4.42 3.59
N SER A 128 9.19 -4.65 3.53
CA SER A 128 9.90 -4.84 2.26
C SER A 128 9.29 -5.97 1.44
N ASN A 129 8.97 -7.11 2.06
CA ASN A 129 8.35 -8.23 1.36
C ASN A 129 6.95 -7.89 0.85
N GLU A 130 6.13 -7.20 1.65
CA GLU A 130 4.79 -6.83 1.21
C GLU A 130 4.79 -5.72 0.16
N LEU A 131 5.75 -4.79 0.18
CA LEU A 131 5.90 -3.78 -0.88
C LEU A 131 6.30 -4.42 -2.22
N GLN A 132 7.21 -5.40 -2.20
CA GLN A 132 7.63 -6.16 -3.38
C GLN A 132 6.52 -7.02 -4.00
N LYS A 133 5.44 -7.30 -3.26
CA LYS A 133 4.24 -7.92 -3.84
C LYS A 133 3.41 -6.88 -4.58
N ILE A 134 3.23 -5.70 -4.01
CA ILE A 134 2.44 -4.62 -4.65
C ILE A 134 3.10 -4.15 -5.96
N THR A 135 4.43 -4.21 -6.08
CA THR A 135 5.11 -3.90 -7.37
C THR A 135 4.77 -4.87 -8.50
N GLN A 136 4.15 -6.01 -8.19
CA GLN A 136 3.70 -6.99 -9.20
C GLN A 136 2.28 -6.69 -9.71
N LEU A 137 1.61 -5.67 -9.16
CA LEU A 137 0.28 -5.24 -9.59
C LEU A 137 0.25 -5.02 -11.11
N ASN A 138 -0.68 -5.68 -11.78
CA ASN A 138 -0.88 -5.54 -13.21
C ASN A 138 -1.59 -4.22 -13.51
N LEU A 139 -0.79 -3.19 -13.80
CA LEU A 139 -1.27 -1.85 -14.13
C LEU A 139 -2.18 -1.81 -15.36
N GLY A 140 -2.05 -2.77 -16.28
CA GLY A 140 -2.92 -2.88 -17.45
C GLY A 140 -4.37 -3.29 -17.13
N MET A 141 -4.63 -3.78 -15.92
CA MET A 141 -5.97 -4.15 -15.44
C MET A 141 -6.63 -3.07 -14.59
N GLN A 142 -5.94 -1.96 -14.33
CA GLN A 142 -6.38 -0.91 -13.41
C GLN A 142 -7.21 0.16 -14.14
N GLY A 143 -8.27 0.65 -13.49
CA GLY A 143 -9.06 1.77 -13.97
C GLY A 143 -8.38 3.13 -13.69
N PRO A 144 -8.87 4.24 -14.29
CA PRO A 144 -8.29 5.57 -14.10
C PRO A 144 -8.23 6.03 -12.64
N ILE A 145 -9.24 5.70 -11.83
CA ILE A 145 -9.25 6.05 -10.41
C ILE A 145 -8.24 5.18 -9.65
N ASP A 146 -8.13 3.90 -9.99
CA ASP A 146 -7.13 3.00 -9.39
C ASP A 146 -5.71 3.53 -9.62
N PHE A 147 -5.40 4.06 -10.81
CA PHE A 147 -4.11 4.74 -11.06
C PHE A 147 -3.86 5.89 -10.10
N ALA A 148 -4.86 6.74 -9.84
CA ALA A 148 -4.74 7.82 -8.86
C ALA A 148 -4.50 7.26 -7.45
N MET A 149 -5.22 6.20 -7.07
CA MET A 149 -5.07 5.53 -5.79
C MET A 149 -3.69 4.87 -5.62
N ILE A 150 -3.12 4.29 -6.68
CA ILE A 150 -1.76 3.70 -6.67
C ILE A 150 -0.72 4.79 -6.52
N MET A 151 -0.84 5.89 -7.27
CA MET A 151 0.08 7.03 -7.15
C MET A 151 0.04 7.61 -5.73
N ASP A 152 -1.15 7.83 -5.18
CA ASP A 152 -1.30 8.35 -3.82
C ASP A 152 -0.73 7.37 -2.77
N TYR A 153 -0.91 6.07 -2.96
CA TYR A 153 -0.33 5.05 -2.08
C TYR A 153 1.19 5.19 -1.99
N TRP A 154 1.88 5.21 -3.13
CA TRP A 154 3.34 5.32 -3.15
C TRP A 154 3.83 6.70 -2.72
N LYS A 155 3.19 7.78 -3.19
CA LYS A 155 3.58 9.16 -2.84
C LYS A 155 3.44 9.45 -1.35
N LEU A 156 2.30 9.08 -0.74
CA LEU A 156 2.09 9.31 0.69
C LEU A 156 3.06 8.50 1.56
N MET A 157 3.45 7.30 1.12
CA MET A 157 4.50 6.52 1.79
C MET A 157 5.88 7.14 1.62
N GLY A 158 6.25 7.55 0.40
CA GLY A 158 7.53 8.22 0.13
C GLY A 158 7.70 9.46 0.99
N ASP A 159 6.72 10.36 0.98
CA ASP A 159 6.70 11.56 1.81
C ASP A 159 6.80 11.27 3.32
N ALA A 160 6.28 10.13 3.78
CA ALA A 160 6.34 9.73 5.18
C ALA A 160 7.70 9.13 5.53
N PHE A 161 8.27 8.30 4.65
CA PHE A 161 9.57 7.66 4.87
C PHE A 161 10.70 8.69 4.78
N ASP A 162 10.66 9.61 3.81
CA ASP A 162 11.62 10.71 3.70
C ASP A 162 11.70 11.54 4.98
N LYS A 163 10.59 11.71 5.71
CA LYS A 163 10.55 12.49 6.96
C LYS A 163 11.05 11.74 8.19
N GLU A 164 10.81 10.43 8.24
CA GLU A 164 11.02 9.62 9.44
C GLU A 164 12.34 8.81 9.40
N VAL A 165 12.88 8.60 8.20
CA VAL A 165 14.07 7.76 7.93
C VAL A 165 15.30 8.58 7.52
N SER A 166 15.13 9.82 7.04
CA SER A 166 16.22 10.80 6.88
C SER A 166 16.76 11.29 8.22
#